data_AF-A0A0N4YUY9-F1
#
_entry.id   AF-A0A0N4YUY9-F1
#
_cell.length_a   1.000
_cell.length_b   1.000
_cell.length_c   1.000
_cell.angle_alpha   90.00
_cell.angle_beta   90.00
_cell.angle_gamma   90.00
#
_symmetry.space_group_name_H-M   'P 1'
#
loop_
_entity.id
_entity.type
_entity.pdbx_description
1 polymer ?
#
loop_
_entity_poly.entity_id
_entity_poly.type
_entity_poly.pdbx_seq_one_letter_code
_entity_poly.pdbx_strand_id
1 'polypeptide(L)'
;MHHYGVATKLDRQSCIAFSYNKEEVGCTNHCPAHYHVIYRFGGVPFLNQKLKANVDTFGAAGSFEQNHALGTLLSSWVSVDYKNVAGNALYVSQGRAASIEKMMLLFAADVVDDVKPLSATIKSAAQAVAGFESSIAMASNYEQQYNVYTLTTLTKAYPSIGWDSYLLNLLSSVENATGIVSNKVDLHIWFKQNNMVHQPNSKNSSVKVVLSQPSYFAWLNAIFAGNSVDQNTVVNYIITQLLFDNAEFLKGAYRDVVQQLDYVPYAQRRGRGVTRVGRRYSRKFDDQDASIGCMDLIMAYMPYGPGYVYVKSQTNRDAVVKDITHQTNLVISNFQAMIATLDWMTDDSKAAAKYKSDQLLKNYGWPKTMFGDFKDTTNVDAYHNPERNSITFPYAIWNPPYYNFNYPQAYNYAGQGGTGGHELTHGFDDEGVQFGWDGTLTNCTWSQCGWMDSQSKGGFTDMAQCVVSQYRYAR
;
A
#
# COMPACT_ATOMS: atom_id res chain seq x y z
N MET A 1 27.68 -3.55 -0.66
CA MET A 1 27.61 -4.42 -1.86
C MET A 1 27.60 -5.92 -1.55
N HIS A 2 28.62 -6.51 -0.92
CA HIS A 2 28.54 -7.89 -0.39
C HIS A 2 27.37 -8.06 0.63
N HIS A 3 27.00 -6.97 1.33
CA HIS A 3 25.98 -6.98 2.38
C HIS A 3 24.55 -7.30 1.92
N TYR A 4 24.08 -6.89 0.74
CA TYR A 4 22.69 -7.17 0.33
C TYR A 4 22.48 -8.63 -0.08
N GLY A 5 23.42 -9.21 -0.84
CA GLY A 5 23.38 -10.63 -1.17
C GLY A 5 23.59 -11.52 0.07
N VAL A 6 24.41 -11.06 1.02
CA VAL A 6 24.61 -11.76 2.30
C VAL A 6 23.38 -11.63 3.21
N ALA A 7 22.77 -10.45 3.33
CA ALA A 7 21.53 -10.23 4.09
C ALA A 7 20.40 -11.09 3.52
N THR A 8 20.15 -11.01 2.21
CA THR A 8 19.16 -11.85 1.50
C THR A 8 19.38 -13.34 1.78
N LYS A 9 20.65 -13.79 1.78
CA LYS A 9 21.00 -15.19 2.08
C LYS A 9 20.73 -15.54 3.55
N LEU A 10 21.11 -14.66 4.49
CA LEU A 10 20.90 -14.86 5.92
C LEU A 10 19.41 -14.87 6.27
N ASP A 11 18.62 -13.94 5.72
CA ASP A 11 17.18 -13.88 5.94
C ASP A 11 16.48 -15.11 5.35
N ARG A 12 16.92 -15.58 4.18
CA ARG A 12 16.43 -16.85 3.61
C ARG A 12 16.78 -18.04 4.48
N GLN A 13 18.01 -18.11 4.97
CA GLN A 13 18.44 -19.18 5.87
C GLN A 13 17.69 -19.15 7.20
N SER A 14 17.46 -17.96 7.75
CA SER A 14 16.70 -17.75 8.98
C SER A 14 15.24 -18.17 8.82
N CYS A 15 14.57 -17.75 7.75
CA CYS A 15 13.19 -18.14 7.47
C CYS A 15 13.06 -19.66 7.24
N ILE A 16 14.00 -20.27 6.50
CA ILE A 16 14.00 -21.72 6.28
C ILE A 16 14.21 -22.46 7.60
N ALA A 17 15.17 -22.02 8.42
CA ALA A 17 15.42 -22.60 9.73
C ALA A 17 14.20 -22.48 10.65
N PHE A 18 13.52 -21.32 10.66
CA PHE A 18 12.28 -21.09 11.38
C PHE A 18 11.15 -22.02 10.89
N SER A 19 11.00 -22.18 9.57
CA SER A 19 9.96 -23.03 8.97
C SER A 19 10.11 -24.52 9.32
N TYR A 20 11.33 -24.99 9.56
CA TYR A 20 11.61 -26.37 9.96
C TYR A 20 11.65 -26.57 11.49
N ASN A 21 11.74 -25.51 12.27
CA ASN A 21 11.76 -25.61 13.72
C ASN A 21 10.33 -25.65 14.27
N LYS A 22 9.88 -26.84 14.68
CA LYS A 22 8.54 -27.07 15.24
C LYS A 22 8.42 -26.66 16.72
N GLU A 23 9.54 -26.37 17.38
CA GLU A 23 9.61 -25.98 18.79
C GLU A 23 9.61 -24.45 18.93
N GLU A 24 8.39 -23.94 18.82
CA GLU A 24 7.78 -22.69 19.27
C GLU A 24 8.63 -21.49 19.76
N VAL A 25 8.32 -20.32 19.21
CA VAL A 25 8.10 -19.11 20.03
C VAL A 25 6.62 -19.14 20.46
N GLY A 26 6.33 -19.68 21.64
CA GLY A 26 4.99 -19.59 22.25
C GLY A 26 4.66 -18.14 22.60
N CYS A 27 3.38 -17.78 22.66
CA CYS A 27 2.96 -16.43 23.09
C CYS A 27 3.10 -16.19 24.60
N THR A 28 3.63 -17.16 25.34
CA THR A 28 4.05 -17.02 26.72
C THR A 28 5.36 -16.21 26.78
N ASN A 29 5.22 -14.92 27.08
CA ASN A 29 6.27 -13.92 27.32
C ASN A 29 7.20 -13.55 26.15
N HIS A 30 7.17 -14.23 25.01
CA HIS A 30 8.12 -14.00 23.91
C HIS A 30 7.49 -13.65 22.55
N CYS A 31 6.16 -13.55 22.46
CA CYS A 31 5.51 -13.01 21.27
C CYS A 31 5.52 -11.47 21.34
N PRO A 32 6.24 -10.77 20.44
CA PRO A 32 6.25 -9.31 20.43
C PRO A 32 4.84 -8.73 20.35
N ALA A 33 3.95 -9.35 19.55
CA ALA A 33 2.57 -8.90 19.41
C ALA A 33 1.80 -8.94 20.73
N HIS A 34 1.94 -10.01 21.54
CA HIS A 34 1.28 -10.11 22.85
C HIS A 34 1.81 -9.05 23.83
N TYR A 35 3.13 -8.87 23.90
CA TYR A 35 3.73 -7.84 24.76
C TYR A 35 3.26 -6.42 24.37
N HIS A 36 3.26 -6.09 23.08
CA HIS A 36 2.80 -4.79 22.58
C HIS A 36 1.31 -4.56 22.89
N VAL A 37 0.47 -5.60 22.77
CA VAL A 37 -0.96 -5.56 23.13
C VAL A 37 -1.14 -5.26 24.62
N ILE A 38 -0.47 -6.00 25.52
CA ILE A 38 -0.60 -5.78 26.97
C ILE A 38 -0.07 -4.39 27.37
N TYR A 39 1.07 -3.97 26.81
CA TYR A 39 1.62 -2.63 27.08
C TYR A 39 0.66 -1.50 26.67
N ARG A 40 0.03 -1.63 25.50
CA ARG A 40 -0.86 -0.58 24.96
C ARG A 40 -2.26 -0.60 25.56
N PHE A 41 -2.83 -1.77 25.80
CA PHE A 41 -4.24 -1.91 26.20
C PHE A 41 -4.43 -2.34 27.65
N GLY A 42 -3.42 -2.91 28.30
CA GLY A 42 -3.49 -3.49 29.64
C GLY A 42 -4.05 -4.91 29.68
N GLY A 43 -4.83 -5.31 28.68
CA GLY A 43 -5.40 -6.65 28.58
C GLY A 43 -6.00 -6.93 27.21
N VAL A 44 -6.33 -8.20 26.98
CA VAL A 44 -7.02 -8.70 25.78
C VAL A 44 -8.49 -8.99 26.11
N PRO A 45 -9.46 -8.18 25.65
CA PRO A 45 -10.86 -8.31 26.06
C PRO A 45 -11.50 -9.66 25.70
N PHE A 46 -11.19 -10.23 24.53
CA PHE A 46 -11.70 -11.55 24.14
C PHE A 46 -11.14 -12.71 24.98
N LEU A 47 -10.16 -12.44 25.87
CA LEU A 47 -9.66 -13.36 26.88
C LEU A 47 -10.21 -13.06 28.30
N ASN A 48 -11.30 -12.28 28.41
CA ASN A 48 -11.87 -11.77 29.66
C ASN A 48 -10.89 -10.91 30.50
N GLN A 49 -9.81 -10.41 29.91
CA GLN A 49 -8.90 -9.50 30.59
C GLN A 49 -9.42 -8.06 30.52
N LYS A 50 -9.22 -7.30 31.60
CA LYS A 50 -9.66 -5.91 31.66
C LYS A 50 -8.67 -4.99 30.95
N LEU A 51 -9.21 -4.05 30.19
CA LEU A 51 -8.46 -2.91 29.68
C LEU A 51 -8.00 -2.01 30.83
N LYS A 52 -6.86 -1.32 30.64
CA LYS A 52 -6.42 -0.26 31.57
C LYS A 52 -7.39 0.93 31.52
N ALA A 53 -7.42 1.74 32.58
CA ALA A 53 -8.21 2.96 32.58
C ALA A 53 -7.74 3.92 31.46
N ASN A 54 -8.68 4.56 30.78
CA ASN A 54 -8.43 5.54 29.71
C ASN A 54 -7.53 5.00 28.57
N VAL A 55 -7.94 3.87 27.96
CA VAL A 55 -7.23 3.35 26.78
C VAL A 55 -7.21 4.40 25.66
N ASP A 56 -6.00 4.77 25.25
CA ASP A 56 -5.75 5.60 24.09
C ASP A 56 -5.71 4.75 22.81
N THR A 57 -6.89 4.52 22.24
CA THR A 57 -7.08 3.69 21.05
C THR A 57 -6.35 4.26 19.82
N PHE A 58 -6.36 5.58 19.64
CA PHE A 58 -5.76 6.25 18.49
C PHE A 58 -4.23 6.29 18.59
N GLY A 59 -3.67 6.56 19.78
CA GLY A 59 -2.24 6.44 20.02
C GLY A 59 -1.74 5.00 19.86
N ALA A 60 -2.52 4.00 20.30
CA ALA A 60 -2.20 2.59 20.05
C ALA A 60 -2.21 2.27 18.55
N ALA A 61 -3.21 2.72 17.80
CA ALA A 61 -3.28 2.54 16.35
C ALA A 61 -2.06 3.14 15.63
N GLY A 62 -1.67 4.38 15.97
CA GLY A 62 -0.49 5.04 15.40
C GLY A 62 0.82 4.31 15.74
N SER A 63 0.93 3.78 16.95
CA SER A 63 2.10 2.97 17.35
C SER A 63 2.15 1.64 16.60
N PHE A 64 1.04 0.92 16.45
CA PHE A 64 1.04 -0.33 15.68
C PHE A 64 1.40 -0.08 14.23
N GLU A 65 0.86 0.99 13.65
CA GLU A 65 1.15 1.36 12.28
C GLU A 65 2.62 1.72 12.07
N GLN A 66 3.21 2.48 12.99
CA GLN A 66 4.63 2.80 12.93
C GLN A 66 5.53 1.57 13.09
N ASN A 67 5.27 0.73 14.08
CA ASN A 67 6.21 -0.33 14.50
C ASN A 67 6.03 -1.62 13.70
N HIS A 68 4.85 -1.84 13.13
CA HIS A 68 4.51 -3.05 12.38
C HIS A 68 4.11 -2.78 10.93
N ALA A 69 4.10 -1.52 10.48
CA ALA A 69 3.56 -1.14 9.17
C ALA A 69 2.15 -1.72 8.99
N LEU A 70 1.26 -1.49 9.96
CA LEU A 70 -0.09 -2.07 10.01
C LEU A 70 -1.16 -0.99 10.16
N GLY A 71 -1.94 -0.76 9.10
CA GLY A 71 -3.14 0.07 9.19
C GLY A 71 -4.26 -0.69 9.91
N THR A 72 -4.78 -0.08 10.98
CA THR A 72 -5.79 -0.70 11.85
C THR A 72 -7.15 -0.02 11.68
N LEU A 73 -7.43 1.01 12.47
CA LEU A 73 -8.54 1.95 12.25
C LEU A 73 -8.19 2.98 11.18
N LEU A 74 -6.92 3.38 11.15
CA LEU A 74 -6.35 4.31 10.22
C LEU A 74 -5.24 3.60 9.46
N SER A 75 -5.04 3.97 8.21
CA SER A 75 -3.97 3.52 7.33
C SER A 75 -3.33 4.77 6.75
N SER A 76 -2.15 5.13 7.21
CA SER A 76 -1.39 6.26 6.71
C SER A 76 -0.18 5.84 5.90
N TRP A 77 0.20 6.71 4.98
CA TRP A 77 1.45 6.63 4.26
C TRP A 77 1.88 8.04 3.82
N VAL A 78 3.17 8.23 3.64
CA VAL A 78 3.70 9.45 3.02
C VAL A 78 3.91 9.15 1.54
N SER A 79 3.25 9.93 0.68
CA SER A 79 3.48 9.90 -0.77
C SER A 79 3.72 11.31 -1.30
N VAL A 80 3.97 11.41 -2.59
CA VAL A 80 4.04 12.68 -3.33
C VAL A 80 2.73 13.46 -3.12
N ASP A 81 2.79 14.77 -2.87
CA ASP A 81 1.61 15.64 -2.88
C ASP A 81 1.10 15.71 -4.33
N TYR A 82 -0.09 15.16 -4.58
CA TYR A 82 -0.62 15.07 -5.95
C TYR A 82 -0.80 16.43 -6.62
N LYS A 83 -0.98 17.54 -5.89
CA LYS A 83 -1.03 18.89 -6.47
C LYS A 83 0.32 19.60 -6.52
N ASN A 84 1.34 19.07 -5.86
CA ASN A 84 2.69 19.61 -5.86
C ASN A 84 3.71 18.47 -5.80
N VAL A 85 4.01 17.89 -6.96
CA VAL A 85 4.84 16.68 -7.08
C VAL A 85 6.29 16.84 -6.60
N ALA A 86 6.72 18.08 -6.36
CA ALA A 86 8.02 18.39 -5.77
C ALA A 86 8.07 18.22 -4.23
N GLY A 87 6.93 17.95 -3.57
CA GLY A 87 6.85 17.74 -2.12
C GLY A 87 6.08 16.47 -1.77
N ASN A 88 6.15 16.06 -0.50
CA ASN A 88 5.40 14.93 0.03
C ASN A 88 4.23 15.39 0.90
N ALA A 89 3.17 14.58 0.98
CA ALA A 89 2.04 14.75 1.89
C ALA A 89 1.77 13.46 2.66
N LEU A 90 1.21 13.60 3.85
CA LEU A 90 0.68 12.47 4.63
C LEU A 90 -0.74 12.15 4.14
N TYR A 91 -0.93 10.93 3.67
CA TYR A 91 -2.22 10.36 3.29
C TYR A 91 -2.73 9.51 4.45
N VAL A 92 -4.05 9.55 4.69
CA VAL A 92 -4.73 8.69 5.68
C VAL A 92 -5.98 8.08 5.03
N SER A 93 -6.19 6.78 5.27
CA SER A 93 -7.25 5.92 4.71
C SER A 93 -7.72 4.86 5.72
N GLN A 94 -8.58 3.94 5.29
CA GLN A 94 -9.18 2.88 6.12
C GLN A 94 -8.37 1.57 6.18
N GLY A 95 -8.59 0.76 7.23
CA GLY A 95 -8.09 -0.63 7.34
C GLY A 95 -9.06 -1.72 6.85
N ARG A 96 -8.67 -3.00 6.93
CA ARG A 96 -9.49 -4.19 6.58
C ARG A 96 -9.04 -5.46 7.33
N ALA A 97 -9.94 -6.34 7.77
CA ALA A 97 -9.69 -7.80 7.85
C ALA A 97 -10.89 -8.71 7.48
N ALA A 98 -10.67 -10.00 7.77
CA ALA A 98 -11.29 -11.23 7.30
C ALA A 98 -11.40 -12.22 8.50
N SER A 99 -11.95 -13.42 8.28
CA SER A 99 -12.44 -14.41 9.27
C SER A 99 -11.80 -14.42 10.68
N ILE A 100 -12.44 -13.68 11.59
CA ILE A 100 -11.93 -13.27 12.91
C ILE A 100 -11.87 -14.40 13.96
N GLU A 101 -12.87 -15.27 14.02
CA GLU A 101 -13.04 -16.23 15.13
C GLU A 101 -11.87 -17.23 15.24
N LYS A 102 -11.46 -17.80 14.11
CA LYS A 102 -10.38 -18.79 14.07
C LYS A 102 -9.04 -18.19 14.52
N MET A 103 -8.77 -16.94 14.17
CA MET A 103 -7.57 -16.22 14.56
C MET A 103 -7.53 -15.94 16.07
N MET A 104 -8.66 -15.51 16.64
CA MET A 104 -8.78 -15.27 18.09
C MET A 104 -8.61 -16.55 18.91
N LEU A 105 -9.12 -17.69 18.42
CA LEU A 105 -8.97 -18.99 19.08
C LEU A 105 -7.52 -19.46 19.10
N LEU A 106 -6.77 -19.28 18.01
CA LEU A 106 -5.34 -19.59 17.98
C LEU A 106 -4.56 -18.74 18.98
N PHE A 107 -4.84 -17.44 19.02
CA PHE A 107 -4.21 -16.53 19.98
C PHE A 107 -4.53 -16.91 21.43
N ALA A 108 -5.79 -17.24 21.72
CA ALA A 108 -6.17 -17.71 23.04
C ALA A 108 -5.37 -18.97 23.44
N ALA A 109 -5.23 -19.94 22.54
CA ALA A 109 -4.51 -21.19 22.80
C ALA A 109 -3.02 -20.99 23.08
N ASP A 110 -2.43 -19.90 22.60
CA ASP A 110 -1.02 -19.60 22.86
C ASP A 110 -0.79 -18.74 24.12
N VAL A 111 -1.85 -18.09 24.64
CA VAL A 111 -1.75 -17.12 25.73
C VAL A 111 -2.33 -17.65 27.04
N VAL A 112 -3.32 -18.53 26.99
CA VAL A 112 -3.96 -19.12 28.18
C VAL A 112 -3.82 -20.64 28.23
N ASP A 113 -3.77 -21.19 29.43
CA ASP A 113 -3.60 -22.64 29.65
C ASP A 113 -4.83 -23.46 29.22
N ASP A 114 -6.05 -22.92 29.35
CA ASP A 114 -7.29 -23.55 28.90
C ASP A 114 -8.21 -22.54 28.20
N VAL A 115 -8.45 -22.76 26.91
CA VAL A 115 -9.31 -21.92 26.06
C VAL A 115 -10.79 -22.29 26.20
N LYS A 116 -11.12 -23.52 26.66
CA LYS A 116 -12.51 -24.00 26.68
C LYS A 116 -13.48 -23.05 27.41
N PRO A 117 -13.13 -22.47 28.57
CA PRO A 117 -14.01 -21.52 29.27
C PRO A 117 -14.24 -20.21 28.49
N LEU A 118 -13.35 -19.86 27.56
CA LEU A 118 -13.38 -18.62 26.78
C LEU A 118 -14.09 -18.77 25.43
N SER A 119 -14.42 -20.00 24.99
CA SER A 119 -14.94 -20.25 23.64
C SER A 119 -16.18 -19.41 23.30
N ALA A 120 -17.14 -19.30 24.22
CA ALA A 120 -18.34 -18.48 24.01
C ALA A 120 -18.02 -16.97 23.96
N THR A 121 -17.12 -16.49 24.82
CA THR A 121 -16.64 -15.11 24.82
C THR A 121 -15.94 -14.78 23.51
N ILE A 122 -15.02 -15.63 23.06
CA ILE A 122 -14.25 -15.45 21.82
C ILE A 122 -15.19 -15.40 20.62
N LYS A 123 -16.18 -16.30 20.55
CA LYS A 123 -17.18 -16.30 19.48
C LYS A 123 -17.99 -15.01 19.44
N SER A 124 -18.44 -14.53 20.59
CA SER A 124 -19.19 -13.25 20.70
C SER A 124 -18.32 -12.07 20.28
N ALA A 125 -17.07 -12.01 20.76
CA ALA A 125 -16.11 -10.98 20.38
C ALA A 125 -15.82 -10.99 18.88
N ALA A 126 -15.67 -12.18 18.27
CA ALA A 126 -15.45 -12.32 16.84
C ALA A 126 -16.65 -11.81 16.01
N GLN A 127 -17.87 -12.08 16.46
CA GLN A 127 -19.09 -11.56 15.83
C GLN A 127 -19.19 -10.04 15.93
N ALA A 128 -18.84 -9.47 17.10
CA ALA A 128 -18.82 -8.02 17.29
C ALA A 128 -17.79 -7.33 16.38
N VAL A 129 -16.58 -7.89 16.27
CA VAL A 129 -15.55 -7.40 15.35
C VAL A 129 -16.00 -7.52 13.88
N ALA A 130 -16.67 -8.61 13.50
CA ALA A 130 -17.18 -8.78 12.14
C ALA A 130 -18.28 -7.75 11.79
N GLY A 131 -19.17 -7.46 12.74
CA GLY A 131 -20.18 -6.40 12.60
C GLY A 131 -19.54 -5.01 12.51
N PHE A 132 -18.47 -4.77 13.26
CA PHE A 132 -17.70 -3.54 13.18
C PHE A 132 -17.02 -3.38 11.82
N GLU A 133 -16.40 -4.43 11.27
CA GLU A 133 -15.81 -4.43 9.92
C GLU A 133 -16.84 -4.16 8.82
N SER A 134 -18.02 -4.75 8.95
CA SER A 134 -19.13 -4.51 8.02
C SER A 134 -19.53 -3.03 8.02
N SER A 135 -19.52 -2.39 9.19
CA SER A 135 -19.81 -0.96 9.33
C SER A 135 -18.72 -0.08 8.72
N ILE A 136 -17.44 -0.44 8.88
CA ILE A 136 -16.32 0.21 8.19
C ILE A 136 -16.53 0.14 6.66
N ALA A 137 -16.83 -1.03 6.12
CA ALA A 137 -17.00 -1.24 4.69
C ALA A 137 -18.17 -0.44 4.09
N MET A 138 -19.25 -0.24 4.86
CA MET A 138 -20.40 0.58 4.43
C MET A 138 -20.09 2.09 4.45
N ALA A 139 -19.16 2.54 5.30
CA ALA A 139 -18.80 3.95 5.42
C ALA A 139 -17.83 4.42 4.32
N SER A 140 -17.22 3.49 3.58
CA SER A 140 -16.24 3.75 2.54
C SER A 140 -16.87 4.34 1.27
N ASN A 141 -16.45 5.54 0.87
CA ASN A 141 -16.70 6.09 -0.47
C ASN A 141 -15.37 6.47 -1.13
N TYR A 142 -15.12 5.98 -2.33
CA TYR A 142 -13.85 6.13 -3.07
C TYR A 142 -13.84 7.28 -4.07
N GLU A 143 -14.95 8.01 -4.24
CA GLU A 143 -15.08 9.09 -5.24
C GLU A 143 -14.29 10.36 -4.88
N GLN A 144 -13.81 10.50 -3.63
CA GLN A 144 -13.17 11.73 -3.13
C GLN A 144 -11.80 11.44 -2.51
N GLN A 145 -10.79 11.13 -3.34
CA GLN A 145 -9.48 10.67 -2.85
C GLN A 145 -8.49 11.77 -2.45
N TYR A 146 -8.79 13.05 -2.74
CA TYR A 146 -7.87 14.16 -2.49
C TYR A 146 -8.56 15.32 -1.76
N ASN A 147 -8.54 15.28 -0.42
CA ASN A 147 -9.15 16.31 0.43
C ASN A 147 -8.10 16.88 1.38
N VAL A 148 -7.65 18.10 1.11
CA VAL A 148 -6.56 18.72 1.84
C VAL A 148 -7.07 19.43 3.09
N TYR A 149 -6.46 19.11 4.22
CA TYR A 149 -6.65 19.79 5.49
C TYR A 149 -5.31 20.29 6.01
N THR A 150 -5.34 21.37 6.80
CA THR A 150 -4.32 21.60 7.83
C THR A 150 -4.66 20.79 9.07
N LEU A 151 -3.68 20.47 9.92
CA LEU A 151 -3.94 19.77 11.18
C LEU A 151 -5.04 20.46 12.01
N THR A 152 -5.01 21.79 12.09
CA THR A 152 -6.04 22.58 12.79
C THR A 152 -7.43 22.39 12.19
N THR A 153 -7.55 22.43 10.85
CA THR A 153 -8.85 22.22 10.19
C THR A 153 -9.32 20.78 10.26
N LEU A 154 -8.40 19.81 10.27
CA LEU A 154 -8.70 18.38 10.39
C LEU A 154 -9.25 18.05 11.77
N THR A 155 -8.57 18.51 12.83
CA THR A 155 -9.02 18.34 14.22
C THR A 155 -10.35 19.04 14.46
N LYS A 156 -10.60 20.19 13.82
CA LYS A 156 -11.89 20.86 13.90
C LYS A 156 -13.00 20.10 13.15
N ALA A 157 -12.69 19.49 12.02
CA ALA A 157 -13.65 18.74 11.21
C ALA A 157 -14.02 17.39 11.85
N TYR A 158 -13.07 16.73 12.50
CA TYR A 158 -13.23 15.41 13.11
C TYR A 158 -12.68 15.38 14.56
N PRO A 159 -13.33 16.09 15.50
CA PRO A 159 -12.79 16.33 16.84
C PRO A 159 -12.76 15.10 17.76
N SER A 160 -13.53 14.05 17.46
CA SER A 160 -13.59 12.81 18.23
C SER A 160 -12.54 11.78 17.79
N ILE A 161 -11.78 12.09 16.74
CA ILE A 161 -10.60 11.32 16.35
C ILE A 161 -9.40 11.89 17.11
N GLY A 162 -8.66 11.03 17.80
CA GLY A 162 -7.46 11.39 18.56
C GLY A 162 -6.25 11.69 17.68
N TRP A 163 -6.37 12.65 16.75
CA TRP A 163 -5.36 12.97 15.74
C TRP A 163 -3.97 13.23 16.31
N ASP A 164 -3.88 14.04 17.37
CA ASP A 164 -2.59 14.38 17.98
C ASP A 164 -1.90 13.13 18.52
N SER A 165 -2.63 12.30 19.29
CA SER A 165 -2.05 11.07 19.82
C SER A 165 -1.68 10.07 18.72
N TYR A 166 -2.54 9.92 17.71
CA TYR A 166 -2.28 9.06 16.56
C TYR A 166 -1.00 9.49 15.83
N LEU A 167 -0.91 10.76 15.43
CA LEU A 167 0.21 11.28 14.65
C LEU A 167 1.52 11.30 15.45
N LEU A 168 1.48 11.67 16.73
CA LEU A 168 2.66 11.63 17.61
C LEU A 168 3.21 10.20 17.73
N ASN A 169 2.34 9.21 17.96
CA ASN A 169 2.79 7.82 18.03
C ASN A 169 3.26 7.31 16.67
N LEU A 170 2.59 7.68 15.57
CA LEU A 170 2.96 7.30 14.21
C LEU A 170 4.36 7.83 13.81
N LEU A 171 4.68 9.07 14.20
CA LEU A 171 5.90 9.78 13.77
C LEU A 171 7.09 9.66 14.75
N SER A 172 6.87 9.10 15.94
CA SER A 172 7.88 9.00 17.01
C SER A 172 9.24 8.34 16.65
N SER A 173 9.31 7.45 15.66
CA SER A 173 10.54 6.81 15.20
C SER A 173 11.38 7.72 14.30
N VAL A 174 10.71 8.64 13.58
CA VAL A 174 11.36 9.66 12.75
C VAL A 174 11.88 10.81 13.62
N GLU A 175 11.21 11.11 14.75
CA GLU A 175 11.70 12.03 15.79
C GLU A 175 13.05 11.61 16.37
N ASN A 176 13.21 10.32 16.70
CA ASN A 176 14.46 9.79 17.23
C ASN A 176 15.60 9.76 16.20
N ALA A 177 15.30 9.50 14.92
CA ALA A 177 16.31 9.48 13.85
C ALA A 177 16.84 10.89 13.47
N THR A 178 16.07 11.93 13.77
CA THR A 178 16.42 13.34 13.49
C THR A 178 17.05 14.07 14.69
N GLY A 179 17.22 13.38 15.83
CA GLY A 179 17.85 13.94 17.04
C GLY A 179 16.97 14.91 17.82
N ILE A 180 15.65 14.93 17.56
CA ILE A 180 14.71 15.81 18.26
C ILE A 180 14.00 14.97 19.33
N VAL A 181 14.50 15.02 20.56
CA VAL A 181 13.85 14.41 21.72
C VAL A 181 13.07 15.48 22.48
N SER A 182 11.77 15.28 22.67
CA SER A 182 11.08 15.33 23.98
C SER A 182 9.61 15.73 23.86
N ASN A 183 8.72 14.89 24.42
CA ASN A 183 7.45 15.06 25.16
C ASN A 183 6.57 16.34 25.05
N LYS A 184 6.88 17.32 24.20
CA LYS A 184 6.19 18.60 24.01
C LYS A 184 6.45 19.20 22.62
N VAL A 185 6.79 18.39 21.61
CA VAL A 185 6.94 18.94 20.25
C VAL A 185 5.55 19.18 19.67
N ASP A 186 5.25 20.45 19.40
CA ASP A 186 4.13 20.84 18.56
C ASP A 186 4.33 20.18 17.18
N LEU A 187 3.38 19.33 16.76
CA LEU A 187 3.38 18.68 15.45
C LEU A 187 3.72 19.69 14.34
N HIS A 188 3.25 20.94 14.47
CA HIS A 188 3.55 22.03 13.54
C HIS A 188 5.05 22.33 13.36
N ILE A 189 5.86 22.20 14.43
CA ILE A 189 7.32 22.40 14.42
C ILE A 189 8.01 21.20 13.75
N TRP A 190 7.58 19.97 14.06
CA TRP A 190 8.17 18.74 13.52
C TRP A 190 8.06 18.66 12.00
N PHE A 191 6.86 18.90 11.46
CA PHE A 191 6.62 18.84 10.02
C PHE A 191 7.41 19.93 9.26
N LYS A 192 7.59 21.12 9.87
CA LYS A 192 8.39 22.22 9.30
C LYS A 192 9.88 21.89 9.19
N GLN A 193 10.41 21.11 10.13
CA GLN A 193 11.82 20.70 10.13
C GLN A 193 12.11 19.56 9.14
N ASN A 194 11.11 18.76 8.78
CA ASN A 194 11.26 17.59 7.89
C ASN A 194 10.86 17.85 6.43
N ASN A 195 10.84 19.11 5.97
CA ASN A 195 10.45 19.50 4.60
C ASN A 195 9.07 18.97 4.15
N MET A 196 8.19 18.58 5.07
CA MET A 196 6.79 18.22 4.80
C MET A 196 5.90 19.46 4.67
N VAL A 197 6.53 20.61 4.44
CA VAL A 197 5.94 21.93 4.51
C VAL A 197 6.22 22.65 3.19
N HIS A 198 5.16 23.24 2.63
CA HIS A 198 5.24 23.89 1.33
C HIS A 198 6.05 25.20 1.43
N GLN A 199 7.07 25.30 0.57
CA GLN A 199 8.00 26.42 0.44
C GLN A 199 8.97 26.62 1.62
N PRO A 200 10.27 26.30 1.46
CA PRO A 200 11.29 26.46 2.50
C PRO A 200 11.42 27.89 3.06
N ASN A 201 10.95 28.89 2.31
CA ASN A 201 11.11 30.32 2.62
C ASN A 201 9.83 31.02 3.10
N SER A 202 8.73 30.28 3.33
CA SER A 202 7.48 30.84 3.85
C SER A 202 7.47 30.83 5.38
N LYS A 203 7.27 31.99 6.02
CA LYS A 203 7.14 32.10 7.49
C LYS A 203 5.87 31.41 8.04
N ASN A 204 4.94 30.98 7.19
CA ASN A 204 3.60 30.55 7.60
C ASN A 204 3.09 29.31 6.85
N SER A 205 3.95 28.32 6.67
CA SER A 205 3.63 27.11 5.92
C SER A 205 3.16 26.02 6.89
N SER A 206 1.85 25.73 6.82
CA SER A 206 1.19 24.71 7.63
C SER A 206 1.24 23.34 6.98
N VAL A 207 1.23 22.30 7.81
CA VAL A 207 1.27 20.90 7.41
C VAL A 207 0.00 20.52 6.68
N LYS A 208 0.13 19.96 5.47
CA LYS A 208 -1.00 19.41 4.73
C LYS A 208 -1.20 17.93 5.07
N VAL A 209 -2.41 17.57 5.43
CA VAL A 209 -2.89 16.20 5.56
C VAL A 209 -3.91 15.96 4.46
N VAL A 210 -3.73 14.91 3.66
CA VAL A 210 -4.66 14.54 2.59
C VAL A 210 -5.53 13.39 3.09
N LEU A 211 -6.83 13.67 3.23
CA LEU A 211 -7.82 12.70 3.62
C LEU A 211 -8.38 12.02 2.37
N SER A 212 -8.15 10.72 2.24
CA SER A 212 -8.53 9.97 1.03
C SER A 212 -10.00 9.53 1.01
N GLN A 213 -10.69 9.55 2.15
CA GLN A 213 -12.07 9.04 2.26
C GLN A 213 -12.88 9.81 3.31
N PRO A 214 -13.26 11.09 3.07
CA PRO A 214 -13.91 11.93 4.07
C PRO A 214 -15.18 11.33 4.71
N SER A 215 -15.95 10.52 3.98
CA SER A 215 -17.13 9.83 4.48
C SER A 215 -16.80 8.81 5.58
N TYR A 216 -15.71 8.06 5.41
CA TYR A 216 -15.21 7.11 6.40
C TYR A 216 -14.82 7.83 7.69
N PHE A 217 -14.08 8.93 7.59
CA PHE A 217 -13.67 9.72 8.75
C PHE A 217 -14.85 10.43 9.43
N ALA A 218 -15.86 10.85 8.68
CA ALA A 218 -17.09 11.40 9.24
C ALA A 218 -17.84 10.34 10.07
N TRP A 219 -17.97 9.12 9.54
CA TRP A 219 -18.54 7.98 10.26
C TRP A 219 -17.71 7.62 11.49
N LEU A 220 -16.38 7.51 11.35
CA LEU A 220 -15.46 7.19 12.43
C LEU A 220 -15.56 8.23 13.56
N ASN A 221 -15.57 9.50 13.21
CA ASN A 221 -15.79 10.59 14.16
C ASN A 221 -17.14 10.45 14.90
N ALA A 222 -18.22 10.13 14.16
CA ALA A 222 -19.55 9.99 14.76
C ALA A 222 -19.64 8.83 15.76
N ILE A 223 -19.08 7.65 15.45
CA ILE A 223 -19.17 6.50 16.34
C ILE A 223 -18.38 6.68 17.64
N PHE A 224 -17.25 7.41 17.59
CA PHE A 224 -16.47 7.76 18.78
C PHE A 224 -17.08 8.93 19.55
N ALA A 225 -17.70 9.90 18.86
CA ALA A 225 -18.44 11.00 19.51
C ALA A 225 -19.66 10.49 20.27
N GLY A 226 -20.40 9.55 19.68
CA GLY A 226 -21.67 9.03 20.22
C GLY A 226 -21.51 7.85 21.18
N ASN A 227 -20.28 7.42 21.50
CA ASN A 227 -20.01 6.15 22.21
C ASN A 227 -20.80 4.96 21.63
N SER A 228 -21.01 4.97 20.31
CA SER A 228 -21.91 4.03 19.62
C SER A 228 -21.22 2.70 19.31
N VAL A 229 -19.92 2.60 19.59
CA VAL A 229 -19.13 1.38 19.51
C VAL A 229 -18.52 1.07 20.87
N ASP A 230 -18.58 -0.20 21.28
CA ASP A 230 -17.95 -0.67 22.50
C ASP A 230 -16.42 -0.69 22.37
N GLN A 231 -15.72 -0.17 23.38
CA GLN A 231 -14.26 -0.04 23.36
C GLN A 231 -13.55 -1.41 23.28
N ASN A 232 -14.11 -2.46 23.90
CA ASN A 232 -13.54 -3.80 23.79
C ASN A 232 -13.63 -4.31 22.36
N THR A 233 -14.72 -4.03 21.65
CA THR A 233 -14.88 -4.37 20.23
C THR A 233 -13.81 -3.71 19.36
N VAL A 234 -13.53 -2.42 19.58
CA VAL A 234 -12.50 -1.70 18.84
C VAL A 234 -11.10 -2.25 19.14
N VAL A 235 -10.78 -2.52 20.40
CA VAL A 235 -9.49 -3.11 20.78
C VAL A 235 -9.34 -4.52 20.20
N ASN A 236 -10.38 -5.35 20.28
CA ASN A 236 -10.39 -6.69 19.68
C ASN A 236 -10.18 -6.63 18.17
N TYR A 237 -10.77 -5.65 17.48
CA TYR A 237 -10.53 -5.41 16.06
C TYR A 237 -9.05 -5.12 15.79
N ILE A 238 -8.44 -4.17 16.53
CA ILE A 238 -7.01 -3.82 16.38
C ILE A 238 -6.10 -5.04 16.63
N ILE A 239 -6.35 -5.80 17.71
CA ILE A 239 -5.58 -7.02 18.01
C ILE A 239 -5.74 -8.04 16.88
N THR A 240 -6.95 -8.20 16.34
CA THR A 240 -7.20 -9.11 15.22
C THR A 240 -6.40 -8.70 13.99
N GLN A 241 -6.39 -7.42 13.62
CA GLN A 241 -5.55 -6.91 12.52
C GLN A 241 -4.08 -7.27 12.72
N LEU A 242 -3.58 -7.08 13.95
CA LEU A 242 -2.19 -7.39 14.30
C LEU A 242 -1.86 -8.87 14.11
N LEU A 243 -2.75 -9.76 14.55
CA LEU A 243 -2.55 -11.21 14.41
C LEU A 243 -2.55 -11.66 12.96
N PHE A 244 -3.46 -11.11 12.14
CA PHE A 244 -3.51 -11.41 10.72
C PHE A 244 -2.26 -10.93 9.97
N ASP A 245 -1.79 -9.73 10.27
CA ASP A 245 -0.63 -9.15 9.58
C ASP A 245 0.70 -9.79 10.00
N ASN A 246 0.75 -10.36 11.22
CA ASN A 246 1.93 -11.06 11.72
C ASN A 246 1.83 -12.59 11.59
N ALA A 247 0.77 -13.12 10.98
CA ALA A 247 0.49 -14.55 10.94
C ALA A 247 1.63 -15.40 10.35
N GLU A 248 2.37 -14.86 9.39
CA GLU A 248 3.53 -15.52 8.75
C GLU A 248 4.74 -15.67 9.70
N PHE A 249 4.80 -14.87 10.77
CA PHE A 249 5.86 -14.87 11.79
C PHE A 249 5.44 -15.54 13.10
N LEU A 250 4.20 -16.01 13.19
CA LEU A 250 3.66 -16.76 14.33
C LEU A 250 3.75 -18.28 14.06
N LYS A 251 3.15 -19.10 14.94
CA LYS A 251 3.11 -20.56 14.76
C LYS A 251 2.44 -20.94 13.44
N GLY A 252 2.80 -22.09 12.87
CA GLY A 252 2.31 -22.54 11.55
C GLY A 252 0.79 -22.53 11.39
N ALA A 253 0.03 -22.77 12.47
CA ALA A 253 -1.43 -22.72 12.43
C ALA A 253 -2.00 -21.34 12.04
N TYR A 254 -1.32 -20.23 12.37
CA TYR A 254 -1.73 -18.87 11.97
C TYR A 254 -1.53 -18.68 10.47
N ARG A 255 -0.37 -19.13 9.95
CA ARG A 255 -0.06 -19.16 8.52
C ARG A 255 -1.12 -19.94 7.74
N ASP A 256 -1.52 -21.10 8.23
CA ASP A 256 -2.54 -21.93 7.58
C ASP A 256 -3.90 -21.21 7.50
N VAL A 257 -4.25 -20.39 8.51
CA VAL A 257 -5.47 -19.57 8.49
C VAL A 257 -5.40 -18.50 7.42
N VAL A 258 -4.31 -17.72 7.35
CA VAL A 258 -4.19 -16.64 6.36
C VAL A 258 -4.10 -17.17 4.93
N GLN A 259 -3.44 -18.33 4.73
CA GLN A 259 -3.40 -19.01 3.42
C GLN A 259 -4.78 -19.51 2.97
N GLN A 260 -5.55 -20.13 3.87
CA GLN A 260 -6.92 -20.58 3.56
C GLN A 260 -7.85 -19.42 3.19
N LEU A 261 -7.59 -18.23 3.75
CA LEU A 261 -8.40 -17.04 3.56
C LEU A 261 -7.93 -16.16 2.40
N ASP A 262 -6.84 -16.53 1.72
CA ASP A 262 -6.21 -15.69 0.69
C ASP A 262 -5.94 -14.26 1.21
N TYR A 263 -5.52 -14.17 2.48
CA TYR A 263 -5.30 -12.88 3.15
C TYR A 263 -4.02 -12.23 2.61
N VAL A 264 -4.13 -10.94 2.25
CA VAL A 264 -3.00 -10.13 1.79
C VAL A 264 -2.53 -9.23 2.94
N PRO A 265 -1.27 -9.37 3.43
CA PRO A 265 -0.69 -8.52 4.46
C PRO A 265 -0.72 -7.04 4.09
N TYR A 266 -0.82 -6.16 5.09
CA TYR A 266 -0.89 -4.71 4.91
C TYR A 266 0.29 -4.15 4.13
N ALA A 267 1.52 -4.60 4.43
CA ALA A 267 2.72 -4.18 3.70
C ALA A 267 2.65 -4.49 2.18
N GLN A 268 1.81 -5.45 1.78
CA GLN A 268 1.58 -5.83 0.38
C GLN A 268 0.34 -5.14 -0.23
N ARG A 269 -0.48 -4.47 0.58
CA ARG A 269 -1.61 -3.65 0.12
C ARG A 269 -1.03 -2.30 -0.34
N ARG A 270 -0.79 -2.15 -1.64
CA ARG A 270 -0.37 -0.85 -2.18
C ARG A 270 -1.40 0.22 -1.83
N GLY A 271 -0.93 1.41 -1.47
CA GLY A 271 -1.68 2.59 -0.99
C GLY A 271 -2.66 3.23 -1.98
N ARG A 272 -3.36 2.42 -2.76
CA ARG A 272 -4.59 2.79 -3.43
C ARG A 272 -5.59 1.72 -3.07
N GLY A 273 -6.73 2.14 -2.51
CA GLY A 273 -7.89 1.27 -2.45
C GLY A 273 -8.04 0.60 -3.82
N VAL A 274 -7.99 -0.73 -3.84
CA VAL A 274 -8.20 -1.54 -5.03
C VAL A 274 -7.07 -1.48 -6.08
N THR A 275 -5.90 -2.04 -5.77
CA THR A 275 -5.30 -3.00 -6.71
C THR A 275 -4.92 -4.25 -5.93
N ARG A 276 -5.65 -5.34 -6.18
CA ARG A 276 -5.15 -6.68 -5.88
C ARG A 276 -3.74 -6.71 -6.48
N VAL A 277 -2.70 -6.86 -5.66
CA VAL A 277 -1.47 -7.48 -6.17
C VAL A 277 -1.97 -8.72 -6.88
N GLY A 278 -1.75 -8.75 -8.20
CA GLY A 278 -2.20 -9.84 -9.06
C GLY A 278 -1.84 -11.11 -8.33
N ARG A 279 -2.90 -11.84 -7.95
CA ARG A 279 -2.91 -13.15 -7.32
C ARG A 279 -1.51 -13.75 -7.43
N ARG A 280 -0.66 -13.58 -6.41
CA ARG A 280 0.46 -14.50 -6.25
C ARG A 280 -0.23 -15.77 -5.79
N TYR A 281 -0.85 -16.45 -6.75
CA TYR A 281 -1.04 -17.87 -6.65
C TYR A 281 0.35 -18.35 -6.27
N SER A 282 0.58 -18.64 -4.98
CA SER A 282 1.41 -19.81 -4.71
C SER A 282 0.79 -20.84 -5.65
N ARG A 283 1.55 -21.26 -6.66
CA ARG A 283 1.08 -22.39 -7.44
C ARG A 283 0.84 -23.41 -6.36
N LYS A 284 -0.40 -23.88 -6.25
CA LYS A 284 -0.89 -24.84 -5.24
C LYS A 284 -0.08 -26.15 -5.18
N PHE A 285 0.99 -26.24 -5.97
CA PHE A 285 1.95 -27.30 -6.15
C PHE A 285 3.28 -27.05 -5.39
N ASP A 286 3.50 -25.86 -4.82
CA ASP A 286 4.79 -25.45 -4.21
C ASP A 286 4.77 -25.52 -2.65
N ASP A 287 3.63 -25.88 -2.04
CA ASP A 287 3.39 -25.81 -0.57
C ASP A 287 4.18 -26.83 0.28
N GLN A 288 5.12 -27.58 -0.30
CA GLN A 288 5.95 -28.55 0.43
C GLN A 288 7.39 -28.09 0.69
N ASP A 289 7.88 -27.04 0.02
CA ASP A 289 9.24 -26.55 0.22
C ASP A 289 9.25 -25.16 0.89
N ALA A 290 9.65 -25.14 2.16
CA ALA A 290 9.84 -23.92 2.94
C ALA A 290 10.76 -22.89 2.24
N SER A 291 11.68 -23.35 1.39
CA SER A 291 12.53 -22.47 0.57
C SER A 291 11.74 -21.54 -0.32
N ILE A 292 10.64 -21.99 -0.92
CA ILE A 292 9.83 -21.21 -1.86
C ILE A 292 9.06 -20.14 -1.11
N GLY A 293 8.33 -20.52 -0.04
CA GLY A 293 7.59 -19.57 0.79
C GLY A 293 8.50 -18.51 1.43
N CYS A 294 9.70 -18.89 1.86
CA CYS A 294 10.68 -17.94 2.36
C CYS A 294 11.23 -17.00 1.27
N MET A 295 11.36 -17.48 0.04
CA MET A 295 11.76 -16.63 -1.08
C MET A 295 10.67 -15.62 -1.42
N ASP A 296 9.40 -16.02 -1.38
CA ASP A 296 8.26 -15.13 -1.59
C ASP A 296 8.17 -14.04 -0.51
N LEU A 297 8.36 -14.41 0.77
CA LEU A 297 8.43 -13.50 1.90
C LEU A 297 9.52 -12.43 1.67
N ILE A 298 10.73 -12.88 1.32
CA ILE A 298 11.86 -11.96 1.09
C ILE A 298 11.62 -11.09 -0.14
N MET A 299 11.01 -11.63 -1.19
CA MET A 299 10.62 -10.85 -2.37
C MET A 299 9.54 -9.80 -2.06
N ALA A 300 8.71 -10.02 -1.04
CA ALA A 300 7.70 -9.05 -0.61
C ALA A 300 8.30 -7.93 0.23
N TYR A 301 9.11 -8.27 1.24
CA TYR A 301 9.62 -7.29 2.21
C TYR A 301 10.95 -6.66 1.78
N MET A 302 11.77 -7.37 1.00
CA MET A 302 13.08 -6.92 0.54
C MET A 302 13.29 -7.18 -0.95
N PRO A 303 12.39 -6.70 -1.84
CA PRO A 303 12.41 -7.01 -3.27
C PRO A 303 13.75 -6.66 -3.94
N TYR A 304 14.48 -5.66 -3.42
CA TYR A 304 15.74 -5.22 -4.00
C TYR A 304 16.88 -6.22 -3.84
N GLY A 305 16.91 -6.96 -2.73
CA GLY A 305 18.00 -7.90 -2.43
C GLY A 305 18.06 -9.04 -3.44
N PRO A 306 16.99 -9.86 -3.57
CA PRO A 306 16.95 -10.94 -4.53
C PRO A 306 16.83 -10.44 -5.97
N GLY A 307 16.12 -9.32 -6.21
CA GLY A 307 16.06 -8.70 -7.53
C GLY A 307 17.44 -8.35 -8.08
N TYR A 308 18.34 -7.83 -7.24
CA TYR A 308 19.74 -7.59 -7.58
C TYR A 308 20.47 -8.87 -8.01
N VAL A 309 20.36 -9.92 -7.18
CA VAL A 309 21.01 -11.21 -7.46
C VAL A 309 20.50 -11.81 -8.76
N TYR A 310 19.19 -11.72 -9.00
CA TYR A 310 18.54 -12.20 -10.21
C TYR A 310 19.01 -11.44 -11.45
N VAL A 311 18.95 -10.11 -11.48
CA VAL A 311 19.36 -9.33 -12.66
C VAL A 311 20.84 -9.50 -12.97
N LYS A 312 21.69 -9.56 -11.93
CA LYS A 312 23.14 -9.74 -12.10
C LYS A 312 23.50 -11.11 -12.67
N SER A 313 22.72 -12.15 -12.40
CA SER A 313 22.98 -13.49 -12.94
C SER A 313 22.70 -13.60 -14.45
N GLN A 314 21.98 -12.64 -15.03
CA GLN A 314 21.65 -12.62 -16.45
C GLN A 314 22.80 -12.01 -17.27
N THR A 315 23.39 -12.83 -18.15
CA THR A 315 24.56 -12.46 -18.95
C THR A 315 24.23 -11.49 -20.08
N ASN A 316 23.03 -11.59 -20.66
CA ASN A 316 22.54 -10.75 -21.76
C ASN A 316 21.72 -9.54 -21.31
N ARG A 317 21.73 -9.20 -20.01
CA ARG A 317 20.81 -8.20 -19.42
C ARG A 317 20.81 -6.83 -20.11
N ASP A 318 21.98 -6.32 -20.51
CA ASP A 318 22.06 -5.01 -21.15
C ASP A 318 21.55 -5.04 -22.60
N ALA A 319 21.68 -6.18 -23.29
CA ALA A 319 21.12 -6.37 -24.62
C ALA A 319 19.58 -6.44 -24.58
N VAL A 320 19.04 -7.15 -23.59
CA VAL A 320 17.59 -7.21 -23.34
C VAL A 320 17.04 -5.82 -23.03
N VAL A 321 17.66 -5.07 -22.10
CA VAL A 321 17.24 -3.69 -21.77
C VAL A 321 17.21 -2.82 -23.02
N LYS A 322 18.23 -2.91 -23.89
CA LYS A 322 18.32 -2.14 -25.13
C LYS A 322 17.18 -2.47 -26.10
N ASP A 323 16.89 -3.76 -26.30
CA ASP A 323 15.80 -4.23 -27.17
C ASP A 323 14.43 -3.76 -26.65
N ILE A 324 14.17 -3.91 -25.35
CA ILE A 324 12.91 -3.44 -24.74
C ILE A 324 12.76 -1.92 -24.82
N THR A 325 13.85 -1.18 -24.62
CA THR A 325 13.84 0.29 -24.78
C THR A 325 13.42 0.67 -26.21
N HIS A 326 13.95 -0.03 -27.22
CA HIS A 326 13.59 0.20 -28.62
C HIS A 326 12.11 -0.11 -28.89
N GLN A 327 11.63 -1.29 -28.48
CA GLN A 327 10.22 -1.68 -28.65
C GLN A 327 9.28 -0.70 -27.96
N THR A 328 9.61 -0.26 -26.75
CA THR A 328 8.79 0.70 -25.99
C THR A 328 8.68 2.05 -26.71
N ASN A 329 9.77 2.55 -27.29
CA ASN A 329 9.73 3.80 -28.07
C ASN A 329 8.83 3.66 -29.32
N LEU A 330 8.83 2.50 -29.97
CA LEU A 330 7.92 2.21 -31.09
C LEU A 330 6.46 2.15 -30.63
N VAL A 331 6.18 1.52 -29.50
CA VAL A 331 4.83 1.50 -28.92
C VAL A 331 4.34 2.92 -28.62
N ILE A 332 5.16 3.76 -27.98
CA ILE A 332 4.81 5.16 -27.70
C ILE A 332 4.56 5.94 -28.99
N SER A 333 5.42 5.80 -30.01
CA SER A 333 5.23 6.49 -31.29
C SER A 333 3.93 6.09 -31.98
N ASN A 334 3.57 4.81 -31.95
CA ASN A 334 2.30 4.34 -32.53
C ASN A 334 1.10 4.80 -31.72
N PHE A 335 1.20 4.80 -30.39
CA PHE A 335 0.17 5.33 -29.51
C PHE A 335 -0.11 6.81 -29.78
N GLN A 336 0.93 7.63 -29.95
CA GLN A 336 0.78 9.04 -30.34
C GLN A 336 0.09 9.19 -31.71
N ALA A 337 0.44 8.36 -32.68
CA ALA A 337 -0.19 8.36 -34.00
C ALA A 337 -1.68 7.99 -33.91
N MET A 338 -2.04 7.01 -33.08
CA MET A 338 -3.43 6.63 -32.83
C MET A 338 -4.22 7.76 -32.15
N ILE A 339 -3.64 8.45 -31.16
CA ILE A 339 -4.31 9.59 -30.52
C ILE A 339 -4.62 10.70 -31.53
N ALA A 340 -3.70 10.97 -32.46
CA ALA A 340 -3.89 12.00 -33.47
C ALA A 340 -5.15 11.76 -34.33
N THR A 341 -5.55 10.50 -34.52
CA THR A 341 -6.73 10.11 -35.32
C THR A 341 -8.04 10.08 -34.53
N LEU A 342 -8.06 10.40 -33.23
CA LEU A 342 -9.28 10.32 -32.42
C LEU A 342 -10.20 11.51 -32.70
N ASP A 343 -11.35 11.26 -33.32
CA ASP A 343 -12.32 12.31 -33.68
C ASP A 343 -13.03 12.94 -32.47
N TRP A 344 -13.06 12.22 -31.35
CA TRP A 344 -13.69 12.69 -30.11
C TRP A 344 -12.79 13.64 -29.29
N MET A 345 -11.52 13.82 -29.69
CA MET A 345 -10.59 14.75 -29.06
C MET A 345 -10.38 16.00 -29.91
N THR A 346 -10.34 17.16 -29.27
CA THR A 346 -9.89 18.41 -29.91
C THR A 346 -8.38 18.38 -30.18
N ASP A 347 -7.91 19.27 -31.04
CA ASP A 347 -6.48 19.42 -31.33
C ASP A 347 -5.66 19.81 -30.09
N ASP A 348 -6.21 20.65 -29.21
CA ASP A 348 -5.54 21.06 -27.97
C ASP A 348 -5.35 19.86 -27.02
N SER A 349 -6.39 19.04 -26.84
CA SER A 349 -6.30 17.83 -26.03
C SER A 349 -5.38 16.79 -26.67
N LYS A 350 -5.34 16.66 -28.00
CA LYS A 350 -4.38 15.78 -28.69
C LYS A 350 -2.94 16.26 -28.48
N ALA A 351 -2.69 17.56 -28.57
CA ALA A 351 -1.38 18.14 -28.32
C ALA A 351 -0.93 17.93 -26.86
N ALA A 352 -1.82 18.12 -25.90
CA ALA A 352 -1.56 17.86 -24.49
C ALA A 352 -1.26 16.38 -24.22
N ALA A 353 -2.02 15.46 -24.83
CA ALA A 353 -1.79 14.02 -24.71
C ALA A 353 -0.43 13.61 -25.29
N LYS A 354 -0.08 14.15 -26.46
CA LYS A 354 1.24 13.95 -27.06
C LYS A 354 2.34 14.45 -26.13
N TYR A 355 2.22 15.68 -25.64
CA TYR A 355 3.21 16.26 -24.73
C TYR A 355 3.39 15.43 -23.45
N LYS A 356 2.28 14.97 -22.84
CA LYS A 356 2.32 14.04 -21.70
C LYS A 356 3.08 12.76 -22.01
N SER A 357 2.83 12.14 -23.16
CA SER A 357 3.55 10.93 -23.56
C SER A 357 5.03 11.16 -23.89
N ASP A 358 5.39 12.35 -24.39
CA ASP A 358 6.78 12.74 -24.65
C ASP A 358 7.57 12.93 -23.34
N GLN A 359 6.92 13.40 -22.29
CA GLN A 359 7.51 13.59 -20.95
C GLN A 359 7.50 12.32 -20.08
N LEU A 360 7.02 11.20 -20.61
CA LEU A 360 6.92 9.95 -19.87
C LEU A 360 8.30 9.45 -19.40
N LEU A 361 8.48 9.35 -18.09
CA LEU A 361 9.67 8.77 -17.48
C LEU A 361 9.66 7.26 -17.66
N LYS A 362 10.77 6.70 -18.15
CA LYS A 362 10.84 5.28 -18.53
C LYS A 362 11.93 4.57 -17.72
N ASN A 363 11.53 3.62 -16.89
CA ASN A 363 12.43 2.82 -16.05
C ASN A 363 12.50 1.39 -16.58
N TYR A 364 13.71 0.89 -16.85
CA TYR A 364 13.92 -0.43 -17.47
C TYR A 364 14.83 -1.32 -16.63
N GLY A 365 14.37 -2.54 -16.39
CA GLY A 365 15.13 -3.64 -15.81
C GLY A 365 15.38 -3.46 -14.31
N TRP A 366 16.24 -2.50 -13.99
CA TRP A 366 16.68 -2.19 -12.63
C TRP A 366 17.05 -0.70 -12.49
N PRO A 367 16.76 -0.04 -11.36
CA PRO A 367 17.11 1.35 -11.10
C PRO A 367 18.62 1.54 -10.97
N LYS A 368 19.28 1.78 -12.10
CA LYS A 368 20.73 2.02 -12.20
C LYS A 368 21.17 3.30 -11.46
N THR A 369 20.31 4.30 -11.31
CA THR A 369 20.63 5.58 -10.66
C THR A 369 20.50 5.56 -9.14
N MET A 370 19.54 4.80 -8.59
CA MET A 370 19.37 4.63 -7.14
C MET A 370 20.38 3.61 -6.57
N PHE A 371 20.72 2.59 -7.36
CA PHE A 371 21.60 1.50 -6.95
C PHE A 371 22.87 1.42 -7.78
N GLY A 372 23.40 2.55 -8.29
CA GLY A 372 24.57 2.58 -9.18
C GLY A 372 25.66 1.57 -8.79
N ASP A 373 26.34 1.84 -7.68
CA ASP A 373 27.21 0.90 -6.95
C ASP A 373 26.46 0.26 -5.75
N PHE A 374 25.14 0.11 -5.84
CA PHE A 374 24.27 -0.63 -4.90
C PHE A 374 24.35 -0.16 -3.43
N LYS A 375 23.93 1.08 -3.14
CA LYS A 375 23.94 1.67 -1.79
C LYS A 375 22.65 2.35 -1.28
N ASP A 376 21.58 2.54 -2.06
CA ASP A 376 20.32 3.12 -1.55
C ASP A 376 19.08 2.62 -2.31
N THR A 377 17.96 2.40 -1.61
CA THR A 377 16.97 1.37 -1.98
C THR A 377 15.48 1.73 -1.76
N THR A 378 14.86 2.53 -2.64
CA THR A 378 13.39 2.67 -2.69
C THR A 378 12.87 2.87 -4.13
N ASN A 379 12.52 1.77 -4.83
CA ASN A 379 11.43 1.56 -5.82
C ASN A 379 11.81 0.59 -6.97
N VAL A 380 11.17 -0.60 -7.02
CA VAL A 380 11.13 -1.53 -8.18
C VAL A 380 9.87 -2.37 -8.09
N ASP A 381 8.95 -2.12 -9.02
CA ASP A 381 7.95 -3.08 -9.48
C ASP A 381 7.44 -2.62 -10.86
N ALA A 382 6.69 -3.45 -11.59
CA ALA A 382 6.14 -3.06 -12.89
C ALA A 382 4.84 -2.32 -12.69
N TYR A 383 4.79 -1.04 -13.06
CA TYR A 383 3.56 -0.24 -13.01
C TYR A 383 3.77 1.12 -13.69
N HIS A 384 2.67 1.68 -14.20
CA HIS A 384 2.52 3.11 -14.36
C HIS A 384 2.33 3.81 -13.01
N ASN A 385 3.08 4.87 -12.76
CA ASN A 385 2.86 5.77 -11.63
C ASN A 385 2.38 7.13 -12.15
N PRO A 386 1.07 7.44 -12.00
CA PRO A 386 0.50 8.71 -12.48
C PRO A 386 1.17 9.94 -11.88
N GLU A 387 1.56 9.88 -10.59
CA GLU A 387 2.13 11.00 -9.83
C GLU A 387 3.55 11.37 -10.28
N ARG A 388 4.16 10.54 -11.12
CA ARG A 388 5.48 10.76 -11.71
C ARG A 388 5.46 10.72 -13.23
N ASN A 389 4.28 10.53 -13.83
CA ASN A 389 4.10 10.21 -15.25
C ASN A 389 5.17 9.22 -15.74
N SER A 390 5.21 8.04 -15.11
CA SER A 390 6.31 7.09 -15.32
C SER A 390 5.82 5.67 -15.58
N ILE A 391 6.51 4.93 -16.45
CA ILE A 391 6.33 3.49 -16.64
C ILE A 391 7.60 2.74 -16.18
N THR A 392 7.40 1.63 -15.48
CA THR A 392 8.50 0.78 -15.00
C THR A 392 8.33 -0.65 -15.49
N PHE A 393 9.38 -1.23 -16.07
CA PHE A 393 9.44 -2.64 -16.46
C PHE A 393 10.57 -3.34 -15.71
N PRO A 394 10.29 -4.09 -14.63
CA PRO A 394 11.27 -4.91 -13.92
C PRO A 394 11.80 -5.99 -14.83
N TYR A 395 13.09 -6.31 -14.71
CA TYR A 395 13.72 -7.31 -15.57
C TYR A 395 13.02 -8.68 -15.53
N ALA A 396 12.46 -9.05 -14.39
CA ALA A 396 11.81 -10.35 -14.20
C ALA A 396 10.57 -10.58 -15.08
N ILE A 397 9.97 -9.52 -15.63
CA ILE A 397 8.85 -9.66 -16.58
C ILE A 397 9.31 -10.11 -17.97
N TRP A 398 10.61 -9.92 -18.29
CA TRP A 398 11.18 -10.26 -19.59
C TRP A 398 11.61 -11.72 -19.68
N ASN A 399 10.67 -12.60 -19.40
CA ASN A 399 10.82 -14.04 -19.47
C ASN A 399 9.70 -14.67 -20.31
N PRO A 400 9.89 -15.87 -20.86
CA PRO A 400 8.82 -16.59 -21.55
C PRO A 400 7.58 -16.79 -20.65
N PRO A 401 6.35 -16.74 -21.21
CA PRO A 401 6.05 -16.53 -22.62
C PRO A 401 6.06 -15.06 -23.07
N TYR A 402 6.20 -14.11 -22.15
CA TYR A 402 6.05 -12.68 -22.42
C TYR A 402 7.18 -12.08 -23.27
N TYR A 403 8.40 -12.58 -23.10
CA TYR A 403 9.55 -12.12 -23.86
C TYR A 403 10.64 -13.18 -23.97
N ASN A 404 11.31 -13.23 -25.11
CA ASN A 404 12.63 -13.84 -25.23
C ASN A 404 13.42 -13.08 -26.29
N PHE A 405 14.70 -12.81 -26.01
CA PHE A 405 15.58 -12.09 -26.92
C PHE A 405 15.68 -12.74 -28.32
N ASN A 406 15.51 -14.06 -28.40
CA ASN A 406 15.61 -14.83 -29.64
C ASN A 406 14.24 -15.12 -30.29
N TYR A 407 13.13 -14.64 -29.73
CA TYR A 407 11.82 -14.83 -30.36
C TYR A 407 11.66 -13.95 -31.61
N PRO A 408 10.84 -14.39 -32.58
CA PRO A 408 10.39 -13.51 -33.64
C PRO A 408 9.70 -12.28 -33.03
N GLN A 409 9.94 -11.11 -33.61
CA GLN A 409 9.46 -9.84 -33.06
C GLN A 409 7.94 -9.84 -32.83
N ALA A 410 7.15 -10.50 -33.67
CA ALA A 410 5.70 -10.63 -33.48
C ALA A 410 5.30 -11.18 -32.11
N TYR A 411 6.04 -12.18 -31.57
CA TYR A 411 5.79 -12.72 -30.24
C TYR A 411 6.15 -11.71 -29.14
N ASN A 412 7.30 -11.04 -29.28
CA ASN A 412 7.73 -10.03 -28.32
C ASN A 412 6.77 -8.82 -28.30
N TYR A 413 6.24 -8.40 -29.46
CA TYR A 413 5.21 -7.36 -29.52
C TYR A 413 3.87 -7.81 -28.94
N ALA A 414 3.47 -9.06 -29.13
CA ALA A 414 2.25 -9.60 -28.52
C ALA A 414 2.36 -9.72 -26.98
N GLY A 415 3.55 -10.06 -26.47
CA GLY A 415 3.84 -10.12 -25.04
C GLY A 415 4.27 -8.77 -24.48
N GLN A 416 5.58 -8.52 -24.40
CA GLN A 416 6.15 -7.31 -23.83
C GLN A 416 5.72 -6.01 -24.52
N GLY A 417 5.51 -6.00 -25.84
CA GLY A 417 4.94 -4.82 -26.53
C GLY A 417 3.52 -4.50 -26.04
N GLY A 418 2.67 -5.53 -25.91
CA GLY A 418 1.34 -5.42 -25.33
C GLY A 418 1.35 -4.95 -23.88
N THR A 419 2.24 -5.50 -23.04
CA THR A 419 2.46 -5.00 -21.67
C THR A 419 2.90 -3.54 -21.68
N GLY A 420 3.80 -3.15 -22.58
CA GLY A 420 4.22 -1.75 -22.71
C GLY A 420 3.07 -0.82 -23.10
N GLY A 421 2.20 -1.27 -24.00
CA GLY A 421 0.99 -0.54 -24.39
C GLY A 421 -0.03 -0.44 -23.26
N HIS A 422 -0.18 -1.49 -22.46
CA HIS A 422 -1.05 -1.51 -21.28
C HIS A 422 -0.60 -0.48 -20.24
N GLU A 423 0.67 -0.51 -19.82
CA GLU A 423 1.20 0.45 -18.85
C GLU A 423 1.20 1.89 -19.38
N LEU A 424 1.43 2.08 -20.69
CA LEU A 424 1.29 3.40 -21.31
C LEU A 424 -0.16 3.91 -21.22
N THR A 425 -1.14 3.02 -21.46
CA THR A 425 -2.56 3.36 -21.43
C THR A 425 -3.03 3.74 -20.03
N HIS A 426 -2.43 3.22 -18.96
CA HIS A 426 -2.70 3.67 -17.59
C HIS A 426 -2.39 5.16 -17.36
N GLY A 427 -1.51 5.77 -18.16
CA GLY A 427 -1.33 7.23 -18.15
C GLY A 427 -2.53 8.01 -18.73
N PHE A 428 -3.47 7.32 -19.36
CA PHE A 428 -4.60 7.89 -20.10
C PHE A 428 -5.93 7.18 -19.82
N ASP A 429 -6.00 6.35 -18.78
CA ASP A 429 -7.26 5.80 -18.27
C ASP A 429 -8.00 6.82 -17.39
N ASP A 430 -9.10 6.41 -16.78
CA ASP A 430 -9.97 7.27 -15.97
C ASP A 430 -9.27 7.92 -14.76
N GLU A 431 -8.22 7.28 -14.23
CA GLU A 431 -7.34 7.88 -13.22
C GLU A 431 -6.23 8.70 -13.88
N GLY A 432 -5.55 8.13 -14.88
CA GLY A 432 -4.37 8.69 -15.52
C GLY A 432 -4.62 10.06 -16.15
N VAL A 433 -5.78 10.28 -16.79
CA VAL A 433 -6.13 11.57 -17.42
C VAL A 433 -6.27 12.72 -16.44
N GLN A 434 -6.42 12.43 -15.14
CA GLN A 434 -6.49 13.45 -14.10
C GLN A 434 -5.11 14.10 -13.84
N PHE A 435 -4.03 13.39 -14.18
CA PHE A 435 -2.65 13.81 -13.96
C PHE A 435 -2.03 14.37 -15.25
N GLY A 436 -1.28 15.46 -15.13
CA GLY A 436 -0.57 16.14 -16.20
C GLY A 436 0.72 15.44 -16.64
N TRP A 437 1.48 16.11 -17.51
CA TRP A 437 2.75 15.63 -18.05
C TRP A 437 3.86 15.48 -17.01
N ASP A 438 3.79 16.26 -15.93
CA ASP A 438 4.71 16.24 -14.80
C ASP A 438 4.21 15.35 -13.64
N GLY A 439 3.05 14.72 -13.81
CA GLY A 439 2.39 13.91 -12.79
C GLY A 439 1.60 14.72 -11.76
N THR A 440 1.42 16.03 -11.94
CA THR A 440 0.54 16.82 -11.07
C THR A 440 -0.93 16.57 -11.38
N LEU A 441 -1.78 16.56 -10.38
CA LEU A 441 -3.24 16.54 -10.54
C LEU A 441 -3.70 17.91 -11.07
N THR A 442 -4.29 17.94 -12.25
CA THR A 442 -4.56 19.18 -13.01
C THR A 442 -6.04 19.56 -13.02
N ASN A 443 -6.34 20.87 -13.09
CA ASN A 443 -7.68 21.46 -13.32
C ASN A 443 -8.84 20.79 -12.57
N CYS A 444 -8.70 20.67 -11.25
CA CYS A 444 -9.71 20.05 -10.40
C CYS A 444 -10.91 20.94 -10.08
N THR A 445 -12.10 20.39 -10.21
CA THR A 445 -13.33 20.84 -9.56
C THR A 445 -13.60 20.00 -8.31
N TRP A 446 -14.76 20.20 -7.66
CA TRP A 446 -15.17 19.42 -6.49
C TRP A 446 -15.45 17.94 -6.82
N SER A 447 -15.65 17.58 -8.10
CA SER A 447 -16.02 16.23 -8.52
C SER A 447 -15.06 15.59 -9.53
N GLN A 448 -14.21 16.37 -10.20
CA GLN A 448 -13.41 15.85 -11.33
C GLN A 448 -12.12 16.66 -11.53
N CYS A 449 -11.04 16.02 -11.98
CA CYS A 449 -9.77 16.64 -12.39
C CYS A 449 -9.40 16.23 -13.83
N GLY A 450 -8.45 16.92 -14.46
CA GLY A 450 -7.83 16.49 -15.72
C GLY A 450 -7.47 17.62 -16.68
N TRP A 451 -6.52 17.33 -17.58
CA TRP A 451 -5.96 18.31 -18.52
C TRP A 451 -6.78 18.46 -19.82
N MET A 452 -7.75 17.57 -20.08
CA MET A 452 -8.62 17.64 -21.26
C MET A 452 -9.59 18.82 -21.18
N ASP A 453 -9.90 19.39 -22.34
CA ASP A 453 -11.01 20.34 -22.48
C ASP A 453 -12.38 19.65 -22.32
N SER A 454 -13.44 20.46 -22.20
CA SER A 454 -14.78 19.97 -21.92
C SER A 454 -15.37 19.06 -23.00
N GLN A 455 -15.04 19.28 -24.28
CA GLN A 455 -15.54 18.46 -25.38
C GLN A 455 -14.84 17.10 -25.38
N SER A 456 -13.50 17.11 -25.31
CA SER A 456 -12.68 15.89 -25.27
C SER A 456 -13.02 15.03 -24.06
N LYS A 457 -13.33 15.65 -22.92
CA LYS A 457 -13.78 14.96 -21.72
C LYS A 457 -15.15 14.30 -21.87
N GLY A 458 -16.08 14.94 -22.57
CA GLY A 458 -17.35 14.33 -22.96
C GLY A 458 -17.13 13.09 -23.81
N GLY A 459 -16.32 13.22 -24.86
CA GLY A 459 -15.93 12.10 -25.72
C GLY A 459 -15.26 10.95 -24.95
N PHE A 460 -14.34 11.25 -24.05
CA PHE A 460 -13.69 10.25 -23.20
C PHE A 460 -14.72 9.48 -22.35
N THR A 461 -15.65 10.21 -21.71
CA THR A 461 -16.68 9.61 -20.86
C THR A 461 -17.60 8.69 -21.65
N ASP A 462 -18.02 9.10 -22.85
CA ASP A 462 -18.86 8.30 -23.73
C ASP A 462 -18.15 7.00 -24.17
N MET A 463 -16.87 7.10 -24.54
CA MET A 463 -16.05 5.94 -24.93
C MET A 463 -15.82 4.99 -23.74
N ALA A 464 -15.52 5.53 -22.56
CA ALA A 464 -15.34 4.74 -21.34
C ALA A 464 -16.64 4.01 -20.96
N GLN A 465 -17.79 4.67 -21.08
CA GLN A 465 -19.09 4.10 -20.77
C GLN A 465 -19.43 2.90 -21.69
N CYS A 466 -18.94 2.90 -22.93
CA CYS A 466 -19.06 1.75 -23.83
C CYS A 466 -18.34 0.51 -23.25
N VAL A 467 -17.11 0.67 -22.76
CA VAL A 467 -16.33 -0.41 -22.11
C VAL A 467 -17.01 -0.87 -20.82
N VAL A 468 -17.45 0.07 -19.96
CA VAL A 468 -18.21 -0.26 -18.74
C VAL A 468 -19.43 -1.12 -19.09
N SER A 469 -20.16 -0.75 -20.12
CA SER A 469 -21.36 -1.48 -20.56
C SER A 469 -21.01 -2.87 -21.08
N GLN A 470 -19.95 -3.01 -21.88
CA GLN A 470 -19.48 -4.30 -22.40
C GLN A 470 -19.14 -5.28 -21.26
N TYR A 471 -18.37 -4.83 -20.27
CA TYR A 471 -17.90 -5.70 -19.18
C TYR A 471 -18.94 -5.90 -18.07
N ARG A 472 -19.99 -5.07 -17.99
CA ARG A 472 -21.09 -5.25 -17.04
C ARG A 472 -21.89 -6.54 -17.28
N TYR A 473 -21.98 -6.99 -18.53
CA TYR A 473 -22.73 -8.20 -18.92
C TYR A 473 -21.86 -9.47 -19.01
N ALA A 474 -20.57 -9.37 -18.73
CA ALA A 474 -19.62 -10.50 -18.82
C ALA A 474 -19.54 -11.36 -17.54
N ARG A 475 -20.61 -11.43 -16.73
CA ARG A 475 -20.66 -12.28 -15.52
C ARG A 475 -21.34 -13.61 -15.76
#